data_AF-A0A6M8SSF0-F1
#
_entry.id   AF-A0A6M8SSF0-F1
#
_cell.length_a   1.000
_cell.length_b   1.000
_cell.length_c   1.000
_cell.angle_alpha   90.00
_cell.angle_beta   90.00
_cell.angle_gamma   90.00
#
_symmetry.space_group_name_H-M   'P 1'
#
loop_
_entity.id
_entity.type
_entity.pdbx_description
1 polymer ?
#
loop_
_entity_poly.entity_id
_entity_poly.type
_entity_poly.pdbx_seq_one_letter_code
_entity_poly.pdbx_strand_id
1 'polypeptide(L)'
;MMKFVLFSSVLWLASLVPAQEYYQGDPDQLRALEAQRCAKITQEQRLIQRRLGGPNQPYAVQRMKDKQQVLQADFAKYCSK
;
A
#
# COMPACT_ATOMS: atom_id res chain seq x y z
N MET A 1 -65.80 16.76 -23.25
CA MET A 1 -65.21 17.78 -22.34
C MET A 1 -63.86 17.27 -21.88
N MET A 2 -62.79 18.00 -22.22
CA MET A 2 -61.40 17.74 -21.82
C MET A 2 -61.21 17.95 -20.32
N LYS A 3 -60.36 17.13 -19.69
CA LYS A 3 -59.48 17.54 -18.59
C LYS A 3 -58.24 16.63 -18.56
N PHE A 4 -57.16 17.18 -19.13
CA PHE A 4 -55.77 16.83 -18.81
C PHE A 4 -55.45 17.20 -17.35
N VAL A 5 -54.29 16.70 -16.86
CA VAL A 5 -53.42 17.19 -15.75
C VAL A 5 -53.10 16.00 -14.82
N LEU A 6 -51.99 15.28 -15.09
CA LEU A 6 -50.65 15.47 -14.50
C LEU A 6 -50.54 14.92 -13.06
N PHE A 7 -49.70 13.90 -12.86
CA PHE A 7 -48.36 14.06 -12.24
C PHE A 7 -47.80 12.68 -11.89
N SER A 8 -47.01 12.13 -12.82
CA SER A 8 -45.79 11.40 -12.45
C SER A 8 -44.98 12.31 -11.53
N SER A 9 -44.51 11.82 -10.38
CA SER A 9 -43.25 12.20 -9.68
C SER A 9 -43.35 11.92 -8.18
N VAL A 10 -43.30 10.65 -7.77
CA VAL A 10 -42.81 10.28 -6.41
C VAL A 10 -41.86 9.08 -6.53
N LEU A 11 -40.92 9.17 -7.46
CA LEU A 11 -39.56 8.70 -7.18
C LEU A 11 -38.78 9.95 -6.77
N TRP A 12 -37.66 9.82 -6.05
CA TRP A 12 -36.82 10.92 -5.52
C TRP A 12 -37.07 11.35 -4.05
N LEU A 13 -37.25 10.38 -3.15
CA LEU A 13 -36.68 10.50 -1.80
C LEU A 13 -35.37 9.68 -1.80
N ALA A 14 -34.36 10.17 -2.52
CA ALA A 14 -33.32 11.02 -1.92
C ALA A 14 -32.50 10.23 -0.88
N SER A 15 -31.65 9.37 -1.43
CA SER A 15 -30.35 8.97 -0.91
C SER A 15 -29.54 10.17 -0.37
N LEU A 16 -29.90 10.64 0.82
CA LEU A 16 -29.19 11.66 1.59
C LEU A 16 -28.38 11.02 2.74
N VAL A 17 -27.84 9.83 2.53
CA VAL A 17 -26.71 9.41 3.37
C VAL A 17 -25.55 10.30 2.93
N PRO A 18 -25.02 11.20 3.77
CA PRO A 18 -23.80 11.92 3.42
C PRO A 18 -22.78 10.82 3.10
N ALA A 19 -22.22 10.87 1.88
CA ALA A 19 -21.16 9.96 1.49
C ALA A 19 -20.18 9.92 2.66
N GLN A 20 -20.06 8.77 3.32
CA GLN A 20 -19.04 8.55 4.33
C GLN A 20 -17.76 9.03 3.67
N GLU A 21 -17.16 10.10 4.20
CA GLU A 21 -15.88 10.59 3.73
C GLU A 21 -14.93 9.41 3.89
N TYR A 22 -14.69 8.70 2.79
CA TYR A 22 -13.69 7.65 2.74
C TYR A 22 -12.41 8.35 3.11
N TYR A 23 -11.87 8.01 4.29
CA TYR A 23 -10.65 8.60 4.82
C TYR A 23 -9.59 8.65 3.72
N GLN A 24 -9.34 9.84 3.19
CA GLN A 24 -8.24 10.07 2.27
C GLN A 24 -7.03 10.25 3.17
N GLY A 25 -6.17 9.23 3.21
CA GLY A 25 -4.94 9.29 3.97
C GLY A 25 -4.16 10.55 3.63
N ASP A 26 -3.72 11.27 4.66
CA ASP A 26 -2.93 12.48 4.51
C ASP A 26 -1.72 12.18 3.60
N PRO A 27 -1.57 12.87 2.45
CA PRO A 27 -0.50 12.60 1.50
C PRO A 27 0.89 12.75 2.14
N ASP A 28 1.05 13.60 3.15
CA ASP A 28 2.33 13.76 3.84
C ASP A 28 2.67 12.55 4.69
N GLN A 29 1.65 11.96 5.35
CA GLN A 29 1.81 10.72 6.10
C GLN A 29 2.09 9.53 5.19
N LEU A 30 1.44 9.46 4.02
CA LEU A 30 1.71 8.43 3.03
C LEU A 30 3.16 8.50 2.54
N ARG A 31 3.66 9.69 2.20
CA ARG A 31 5.07 9.89 1.81
C ARG A 31 6.04 9.51 2.92
N ALA A 32 5.74 9.86 4.17
CA ALA A 32 6.57 9.48 5.32
C ALA A 32 6.61 7.96 5.51
N LEU A 33 5.48 7.26 5.35
CA LEU A 33 5.41 5.81 5.43
C LEU A 33 6.18 5.12 4.30
N GLU A 34 6.13 5.67 3.08
CA GLU A 34 6.93 5.18 1.95
C GLU A 34 8.43 5.36 2.20
N ALA A 35 8.86 6.54 2.66
CA ALA A 35 10.25 6.79 3.04
C ALA A 35 10.72 5.83 4.14
N GLN A 36 9.89 5.61 5.17
CA GLN A 36 10.20 4.68 6.26
C GLN A 36 10.31 3.23 5.76
N ARG A 37 9.43 2.82 4.84
CA ARG A 37 9.50 1.50 4.21
C ARG A 37 10.84 1.31 3.51
N CYS A 38 11.24 2.28 2.70
CA CYS A 38 12.49 2.19 1.94
C CYS A 38 13.74 2.21 2.83
N ALA A 39 13.72 2.99 3.91
CA ALA A 39 14.78 2.96 4.92
C ALA A 39 14.94 1.56 5.54
N LYS A 40 13.82 0.92 5.92
CA LYS A 40 13.81 -0.43 6.50
C LYS A 40 14.34 -1.48 5.52
N ILE A 41 13.86 -1.46 4.27
CA ILE A 41 14.32 -2.40 3.23
C ILE A 41 15.83 -2.26 3.02
N THR A 42 16.31 -1.03 2.85
CA THR A 42 17.73 -0.74 2.64
C THR A 42 18.60 -1.15 3.82
N GLN A 43 18.12 -0.94 5.05
CA GLN A 43 18.82 -1.38 6.25
C GLN A 43 18.91 -2.91 6.34
N GLU A 44 17.82 -3.61 6.05
CA GLU A 44 17.78 -5.06 6.12
C GLU A 44 18.67 -5.71 5.05
N GLN A 45 18.67 -5.19 3.82
CA GLN A 45 19.59 -5.63 2.78
C GLN A 45 21.06 -5.49 3.22
N ARG A 46 21.44 -4.35 3.81
CA ARG A 46 22.79 -4.12 4.35
C ARG A 46 23.13 -5.09 5.49
N LEU A 47 22.17 -5.43 6.34
CA LEU A 47 22.38 -6.41 7.42
C LEU A 47 22.62 -7.81 6.87
N ILE A 48 21.80 -8.25 5.90
CA ILE A 48 21.97 -9.56 5.25
C ILE A 48 23.31 -9.64 4.54
N GLN A 49 23.70 -8.60 3.79
CA GLN A 49 24.97 -8.58 3.07
C GLN A 49 26.17 -8.69 4.02
N ARG A 50 26.14 -7.97 5.15
CA ARG A 50 27.18 -8.10 6.20
C ARG A 50 27.20 -9.50 6.79
N ARG A 51 26.04 -10.07 7.09
CA ARG A 51 25.95 -11.41 7.69
C ARG A 51 26.43 -12.50 6.75
N LEU A 52 26.12 -12.41 5.45
CA LEU A 52 26.56 -13.37 4.44
C LEU A 52 28.09 -13.47 4.31
N GLY A 53 28.83 -12.42 4.66
CA GLY A 53 30.30 -12.44 4.67
C GLY A 53 30.92 -13.10 5.92
N GLY A 54 30.12 -13.49 6.92
CA GLY A 54 30.59 -14.11 8.15
C GLY A 54 30.51 -15.65 8.16
N PRO A 55 31.03 -16.30 9.22
CA PRO A 55 30.88 -17.73 9.41
C PRO A 55 29.42 -18.08 9.73
N ASN A 56 28.74 -18.74 8.79
CA ASN A 56 27.34 -19.13 8.93
C ASN A 56 27.15 -20.60 8.58
N GLN A 57 26.15 -21.21 9.21
CA GLN A 57 25.68 -22.54 8.82
C GLN A 57 25.04 -22.50 7.42
N PRO A 58 25.18 -23.55 6.59
CA PRO A 58 24.65 -23.55 5.22
C PRO A 58 23.16 -23.22 5.12
N TYR A 59 22.33 -23.74 6.05
CA TYR A 59 20.90 -23.45 6.08
C TYR A 59 20.61 -21.95 6.34
N ALA A 60 21.43 -21.29 7.17
CA ALA A 60 21.28 -19.88 7.48
C ALA A 60 21.65 -19.02 6.28
N VAL A 61 22.69 -19.41 5.54
CA VAL A 61 23.08 -18.78 4.27
C VAL A 61 21.95 -18.85 3.26
N GLN A 62 21.32 -20.03 3.09
CA GLN A 62 20.22 -20.18 2.14
C GLN A 62 19.04 -19.26 2.49
N ARG A 63 18.56 -19.28 3.74
CA ARG A 63 17.47 -18.39 4.16
C ARG A 63 17.80 -16.90 3.98
N MET A 64 19.06 -16.52 4.20
CA MET A 64 19.50 -15.14 3.98
C MET A 64 19.49 -14.76 2.49
N LYS A 65 19.89 -15.67 1.60
CA LYS A 65 19.80 -15.47 0.14
C LYS A 65 18.34 -15.37 -0.32
N ASP A 66 17.47 -16.25 0.15
CA ASP A 66 16.04 -16.22 -0.18
C ASP A 66 15.42 -14.90 0.28
N LYS A 67 15.74 -14.46 1.51
CA LYS A 67 15.30 -13.16 2.02
C LYS A 67 15.88 -11.99 1.23
N GLN A 68 17.13 -12.08 0.77
CA GLN A 68 17.75 -11.05 -0.06
C GLN A 68 16.99 -10.87 -1.38
N GLN A 69 16.57 -11.95 -2.04
CA GLN A 69 15.80 -11.90 -3.28
C GLN A 69 14.45 -11.19 -3.06
N VAL A 70 13.73 -11.53 -1.99
CA VAL A 70 12.47 -10.87 -1.64
C VAL A 70 12.67 -9.37 -1.41
N LEU A 71 13.70 -8.99 -0.64
CA LEU A 71 13.98 -7.58 -0.36
C LEU A 71 14.41 -6.80 -1.60
N GLN A 72 15.12 -7.43 -2.55
CA GLN A 72 15.47 -6.81 -3.82
C GLN A 72 14.22 -6.54 -4.66
N ALA A 73 13.30 -7.50 -4.73
CA ALA A 73 12.02 -7.34 -5.40
C ALA A 73 11.17 -6.23 -4.76
N ASP A 74 11.08 -6.19 -3.43
CA ASP A 74 10.36 -5.15 -2.70
C ASP A 74 10.98 -3.77 -2.91
N PHE A 75 12.32 -3.68 -2.93
CA PHE A 75 13.01 -2.43 -3.22
C PHE A 75 12.69 -1.92 -4.63
N ALA A 76 12.78 -2.79 -5.64
CA ALA A 76 12.43 -2.44 -7.02
C ALA A 76 10.95 -2.04 -7.17
N LYS A 77 10.06 -2.62 -6.37
CA LYS A 77 8.63 -2.31 -6.43
C LYS A 77 8.27 -0.98 -5.76
N TYR A 78 8.85 -0.70 -4.60
CA TYR A 78 8.40 0.37 -3.73
C TYR A 78 9.38 1.55 -3.60
N CYS A 79 10.65 1.37 -3.97
CA CYS A 79 11.71 2.33 -3.65
C CYS A 79 12.54 2.80 -4.86
N SER A 80 12.43 2.18 -6.02
CA SER A 80 13.15 2.57 -7.24
C SER A 80 12.33 3.46 -8.18
N LYS A 81 11.35 4.20 -7.64
CA LYS A 81 10.53 5.14 -8.40
C LYS A 81 11.13 6.54 -8.37
#